data_AF-A0A499V2S6-F1
#
_entry.id   AF-A0A499V2S6-F1
#
_cell.length_a   1.000
_cell.length_b   1.000
_cell.length_c   1.000
_cell.angle_alpha   90.00
_cell.angle_beta   90.00
_cell.angle_gamma   90.00
#
_symmetry.space_group_name_H-M   'P 1'
#
loop_
_entity.id
_entity.type
_entity.pdbx_description
1 polymer ?
#
loop_
_entity_poly.entity_id
_entity_poly.type
_entity_poly.pdbx_seq_one_letter_code
_entity_poly.pdbx_strand_id
1 'polypeptide(L)'
;MAIDAGMDATGHPYGFTVSVSRDGDHWGGPVAQVSGRSFTQDAVFSQHTARYLRIELTAPGENPWAVNEIRLYADGPDAAATLQAERAEVVRGAERGEAATSVLGQGDAIGFRGVRFGAGADTLTVRLASGGCGDCALRLRLDSPDGPVAATLPVRGTGGTDSWRELSVRLPRTVTGSHDVYLVATGGHRVAAVDWLTLRQAG
;
A
#
# COMPACT_ATOMS: atom_id res chain seq x y z
N MET A 1 14.79 1.96 4.64
CA MET A 1 15.48 3.17 4.14
C MET A 1 16.73 2.72 3.41
N ALA A 2 17.10 3.36 2.30
CA ALA A 2 18.41 3.21 1.66
C ALA A 2 19.23 4.50 1.81
N ILE A 3 20.53 4.37 2.08
CA ILE A 3 21.51 5.45 2.01
C ILE A 3 22.53 5.12 0.92
N ASP A 4 22.83 6.10 0.06
CA ASP A 4 23.80 5.94 -1.01
C ASP A 4 24.89 7.00 -0.92
N ALA A 5 26.14 6.55 -0.97
CA ALA A 5 27.31 7.41 -1.05
C ALA A 5 27.54 7.95 -2.49
N GLY A 6 26.96 7.31 -3.50
CA GLY A 6 27.10 7.67 -4.92
C GLY A 6 28.28 6.99 -5.60
N MET A 7 28.18 6.76 -6.91
CA MET A 7 29.19 6.01 -7.70
C MET A 7 30.53 6.72 -7.84
N ASP A 8 30.56 8.05 -7.73
CA ASP A 8 31.79 8.85 -7.81
C ASP A 8 32.44 9.08 -6.43
N ALA A 9 31.91 8.45 -5.37
CA ALA A 9 32.45 8.58 -4.03
C ALA A 9 33.77 7.83 -3.88
N THR A 10 34.71 8.45 -3.17
CA THR A 10 36.00 7.83 -2.81
C THR A 10 35.89 6.97 -1.55
N GLY A 11 34.76 7.03 -0.83
CA GLY A 11 34.49 6.28 0.40
C GLY A 11 33.01 5.97 0.61
N HIS A 12 32.70 5.20 1.66
CA HIS A 12 31.35 4.83 2.09
C HIS A 12 31.34 4.59 3.61
N PRO A 13 30.17 4.62 4.28
CA PRO A 13 30.11 4.31 5.71
C PRO A 13 30.35 2.82 5.95
N TYR A 14 31.10 2.46 6.99
CA TYR A 14 31.26 1.05 7.39
C TYR A 14 30.23 0.61 8.43
N GLY A 15 29.60 1.59 9.07
CA GLY A 15 28.44 1.38 9.92
C GLY A 15 27.82 2.68 10.36
N PHE A 16 26.50 2.66 10.57
CA PHE A 16 25.74 3.79 11.07
C PHE A 16 24.50 3.32 11.84
N THR A 17 23.93 4.22 12.62
CA THR A 17 22.61 4.06 13.23
C THR A 17 21.59 4.98 12.57
N VAL A 18 20.32 4.61 12.65
CA VAL A 18 19.19 5.49 12.30
C VAL A 18 18.36 5.70 13.55
N SER A 19 18.11 6.95 13.92
CA SER A 19 17.17 7.34 14.98
C SER A 19 16.09 8.26 14.39
N VAL A 20 14.93 8.33 15.03
CA VAL A 20 13.79 9.16 14.58
C VAL A 20 13.33 10.12 15.67
N SER A 21 12.77 11.25 15.27
CA SER A 21 12.17 12.24 16.17
C SER A 21 10.94 12.91 15.55
N ARG A 22 10.01 13.37 16.41
CA ARG A 22 8.86 14.18 16.00
C ARG A 22 9.15 15.68 16.02
N ASP A 23 10.10 16.13 16.83
CA ASP A 23 10.39 17.54 17.08
C ASP A 23 11.82 17.96 16.68
N GLY A 24 12.74 17.01 16.50
CA GLY A 24 14.12 17.27 16.11
C GLY A 24 15.06 17.52 17.30
N ASP A 25 14.50 17.69 18.50
CA ASP A 25 15.24 17.97 19.74
C ASP A 25 15.33 16.73 20.63
N HIS A 26 14.24 15.95 20.71
CA HIS A 26 14.18 14.74 21.51
C HIS A 26 14.28 13.51 20.61
N TRP A 27 15.33 12.71 20.82
CA TRP A 27 15.63 11.53 20.01
C TRP A 27 15.45 10.26 20.82
N GLY A 28 14.71 9.30 20.25
CA GLY A 28 14.67 7.93 20.77
C GLY A 28 15.98 7.18 20.51
N GLY A 29 16.07 5.95 21.01
CA GLY A 29 17.15 5.05 20.64
C GLY A 29 17.15 4.69 19.14
N PRO A 30 18.25 4.13 18.62
CA PRO A 30 18.32 3.68 17.23
C PRO A 30 17.18 2.73 16.86
N VAL A 31 16.51 3.02 15.76
CA VAL A 31 15.51 2.15 15.13
C VAL A 31 16.15 1.14 14.16
N ALA A 32 17.36 1.44 13.68
CA ALA A 32 18.20 0.51 12.93
C ALA A 32 19.68 0.72 13.24
N GLN A 33 20.45 -0.37 13.12
CA GLN A 33 21.90 -0.39 13.12
C GLN A 33 22.35 -1.12 11.84
N VAL A 34 23.24 -0.49 11.08
CA VAL A 34 23.77 -1.05 9.84
C VAL A 34 25.28 -1.15 9.95
N SER A 35 25.83 -2.25 9.42
CA SER A 35 27.25 -2.45 9.21
C SER A 35 27.45 -3.10 7.84
N GLY A 36 28.30 -2.53 7.00
CA GLY A 36 28.42 -2.97 5.61
C GLY A 36 29.59 -2.32 4.87
N ARG A 37 29.88 -2.83 3.68
CA ARG A 37 31.00 -2.37 2.83
C ARG A 37 30.54 -1.98 1.42
N SER A 38 29.33 -1.40 1.34
CA SER A 38 28.68 -1.05 0.09
C SER A 38 28.45 0.45 0.02
N PHE A 39 28.53 1.01 -1.20
CA PHE A 39 28.18 2.40 -1.47
C PHE A 39 26.69 2.67 -1.22
N THR A 40 25.84 1.69 -1.49
CA THR A 40 24.42 1.70 -1.11
C THR A 40 24.17 0.72 0.03
N GLN A 41 23.57 1.17 1.12
CA GLN A 41 23.25 0.35 2.28
C GLN A 41 21.81 0.55 2.74
N ASP A 42 21.15 -0.56 3.07
CA ASP A 42 19.77 -0.56 3.54
C ASP A 42 19.70 -0.63 5.06
N ALA A 43 18.97 0.32 5.65
CA ALA A 43 18.52 0.29 7.03
C ALA A 43 17.06 -0.17 7.07
N VAL A 44 16.83 -1.40 7.55
CA VAL A 44 15.49 -1.98 7.71
C VAL A 44 15.05 -1.82 9.15
N PHE A 45 13.88 -1.23 9.35
CA PHE A 45 13.27 -1.00 10.66
C PHE A 45 11.74 -0.95 10.53
N SER A 46 11.03 -1.23 11.62
CA SER A 46 9.56 -1.15 11.65
C SER A 46 9.05 0.28 11.40
N GLN A 47 7.81 0.45 10.96
CA GLN A 47 7.26 1.78 10.69
C GLN A 47 7.34 2.73 11.89
N HIS A 48 7.75 3.98 11.65
CA HIS A 48 7.69 5.07 12.62
C HIS A 48 6.99 6.30 12.04
N THR A 49 6.11 6.92 12.83
CA THR A 49 5.63 8.29 12.55
C THR A 49 6.63 9.30 13.11
N ALA A 50 7.38 9.93 12.22
CA ALA A 50 8.44 10.89 12.55
C ALA A 50 8.45 12.09 11.59
N ARG A 51 9.10 13.18 12.01
CA ARG A 51 9.39 14.34 11.14
C ARG A 51 10.88 14.46 10.82
N TYR A 52 11.73 13.92 11.68
CA TYR A 52 13.17 14.02 11.58
C TYR A 52 13.81 12.64 11.68
N LEU A 53 14.89 12.45 10.93
CA LEU A 53 15.79 11.30 11.01
C LEU A 53 17.18 11.79 11.38
N ARG A 54 17.88 11.03 12.22
CA ARG A 54 19.30 11.23 12.52
C ARG A 54 20.03 9.97 12.11
N ILE A 55 21.07 10.16 11.30
CA ILE A 55 21.98 9.11 10.88
C ILE A 55 23.30 9.39 11.57
N GLU A 56 23.73 8.48 12.44
CA GLU A 56 24.97 8.64 13.19
C GLU A 56 25.97 7.59 12.74
N LEU A 57 27.13 8.03 12.23
CA LEU A 57 28.20 7.15 11.78
C LEU A 57 28.81 6.44 12.99
N THR A 58 28.80 5.11 12.98
CA THR A 58 29.36 4.28 14.06
C THR A 58 30.70 3.66 13.68
N ALA A 59 30.97 3.53 12.38
CA ALA A 59 32.26 3.11 11.86
C ALA A 59 32.60 3.90 10.58
N PRO A 60 33.59 4.82 10.64
CA PRO A 60 34.06 5.54 9.46
C PRO A 60 34.91 4.65 8.55
N GLY A 61 34.94 4.98 7.27
CA GLY A 61 35.91 4.42 6.32
C GLY A 61 37.23 5.20 6.32
N GLU A 62 38.24 4.64 5.66
CA GLU A 62 39.55 5.29 5.49
C GLU A 62 39.47 6.54 4.61
N ASN A 63 38.54 6.56 3.64
CA ASN A 63 38.32 7.68 2.75
C ASN A 63 37.08 8.48 3.18
N PRO A 64 37.10 9.81 3.02
CA PRO A 64 35.93 10.65 3.26
C PRO A 64 34.80 10.27 2.30
N TRP A 65 33.56 10.45 2.76
CA TRP A 65 32.37 10.18 1.99
C TRP A 65 31.31 11.23 2.31
N ALA A 66 30.35 11.37 1.40
CA ALA A 66 29.17 12.20 1.60
C ALA A 66 27.91 11.37 1.33
N VAL A 67 26.79 11.76 1.93
CA VAL A 67 25.50 11.21 1.57
C VAL A 67 25.07 11.82 0.25
N ASN A 68 24.99 11.00 -0.80
CA ASN A 68 24.49 11.44 -2.11
C ASN A 68 22.96 11.37 -2.17
N GLU A 69 22.38 10.25 -1.70
CA GLU A 69 20.94 10.06 -1.71
C GLU A 69 20.46 9.34 -0.44
N ILE A 70 19.28 9.72 0.04
CA ILE A 70 18.51 8.96 1.04
C ILE A 70 17.14 8.63 0.44
N ARG A 71 16.79 7.34 0.42
CA ARG A 71 15.45 6.88 0.06
C ARG A 71 14.72 6.37 1.30
N LEU A 72 13.62 7.03 1.64
CA LEU A 72 12.70 6.57 2.67
C LEU A 72 11.55 5.85 2.01
N TYR A 73 11.46 4.56 2.24
CA TYR A 73 10.32 3.76 1.86
C TYR A 73 9.30 3.88 2.99
N ALA A 74 8.16 4.52 2.71
CA ALA A 74 6.99 4.40 3.56
C ALA A 74 6.31 3.08 3.25
N ASP A 75 5.84 2.38 4.27
CA ASP A 75 4.91 1.28 4.04
C ASP A 75 3.64 1.81 3.35
N GLY A 76 3.00 0.98 2.54
CA GLY A 76 1.77 1.36 1.84
C GLY A 76 0.61 1.68 2.78
N PRO A 77 -0.56 2.03 2.22
CA PRO A 77 -1.68 2.52 3.01
C PRO A 77 -2.17 1.45 3.99
N ASP A 78 -2.78 1.89 5.08
CA ASP A 78 -3.42 0.99 6.05
C ASP A 78 -4.72 0.44 5.43
N ALA A 79 -4.89 -0.88 5.44
CA ALA A 79 -6.06 -1.56 4.88
C ALA A 79 -7.36 -1.13 5.59
N ALA A 80 -7.28 -0.79 6.88
CA ALA A 80 -8.44 -0.36 7.66
C ALA A 80 -8.83 1.12 7.40
N ALA A 81 -7.90 1.91 6.84
CA ALA A 81 -8.20 3.25 6.36
C ALA A 81 -8.96 3.19 5.03
N THR A 82 -9.61 4.30 4.67
CA THR A 82 -10.33 4.39 3.39
C THR A 82 -9.32 4.42 2.24
N LEU A 83 -9.30 3.35 1.45
CA LEU A 83 -8.57 3.27 0.20
C LEU A 83 -9.45 3.86 -0.90
N GLN A 84 -9.15 5.11 -1.28
CA GLN A 84 -9.88 5.86 -2.28
C GLN A 84 -9.57 5.34 -3.69
N ALA A 85 -10.58 4.96 -4.47
CA ALA A 85 -10.39 4.33 -5.77
C ALA A 85 -9.81 5.28 -6.81
N GLU A 86 -10.11 6.58 -6.73
CA GLU A 86 -9.46 7.61 -7.54
C GLU A 86 -7.97 7.76 -7.24
N ARG A 87 -7.50 7.23 -6.10
CA ARG A 87 -6.08 7.18 -5.71
C ARG A 87 -5.43 5.82 -5.94
N ALA A 88 -6.12 4.86 -6.54
CA ALA A 88 -5.55 3.56 -6.88
C ALA A 88 -4.30 3.75 -7.74
N GLU A 89 -3.21 3.03 -7.44
CA GLU A 89 -1.96 3.09 -8.19
C GLU A 89 -2.04 2.32 -9.51
N VAL A 90 -2.85 1.25 -9.53
CA VAL A 90 -3.11 0.44 -10.72
C VAL A 90 -4.55 0.66 -11.15
N VAL A 91 -4.76 0.95 -12.43
CA VAL A 91 -6.08 1.02 -13.06
C VAL A 91 -5.97 0.36 -14.43
N ARG A 92 -6.83 -0.63 -14.71
CA ARG A 92 -6.87 -1.37 -15.98
C ARG A 92 -8.29 -1.34 -16.54
N GLY A 93 -8.43 -0.93 -17.80
CA GLY A 93 -9.70 -0.91 -18.54
C GLY A 93 -10.74 0.13 -18.09
N ALA A 94 -10.57 0.72 -16.90
CA ALA A 94 -11.35 1.82 -16.38
C ALA A 94 -10.55 3.14 -16.31
N GLU A 95 -11.23 4.22 -15.93
CA GLU A 95 -10.64 5.54 -15.72
C GLU A 95 -10.81 5.99 -14.26
N ARG A 96 -9.92 6.85 -13.78
CA ARG A 96 -10.09 7.57 -12.51
C ARG A 96 -10.90 8.83 -12.77
N GLY A 97 -12.02 8.98 -12.07
CA GLY A 97 -12.74 10.25 -11.97
C GLY A 97 -12.28 11.07 -10.76
N GLU A 98 -13.03 12.12 -10.44
CA GLU A 98 -12.73 13.02 -9.32
C GLU A 98 -12.94 12.37 -7.94
N ALA A 99 -13.95 11.49 -7.83
CA ALA A 99 -14.34 10.87 -6.56
C ALA A 99 -14.61 9.36 -6.67
N ALA A 100 -14.47 8.77 -7.87
CA ALA A 100 -14.70 7.36 -8.10
C ALA A 100 -14.10 6.95 -9.45
N THR A 101 -14.04 5.66 -9.73
CA THR A 101 -13.72 5.17 -11.07
C THR A 101 -14.86 5.39 -12.06
N SER A 102 -14.59 5.28 -13.36
CA SER A 102 -15.62 4.90 -14.33
C SER A 102 -16.19 3.51 -14.01
N VAL A 103 -17.24 3.08 -14.72
CA VAL A 103 -17.82 1.74 -14.51
C VAL A 103 -16.83 0.68 -15.01
N LEU A 104 -16.34 -0.16 -14.10
CA LEU A 104 -15.51 -1.31 -14.43
C LEU A 104 -16.32 -2.36 -15.19
N GLY A 105 -15.74 -2.92 -16.24
CA GLY A 105 -16.18 -4.12 -16.94
C GLY A 105 -15.37 -5.36 -16.57
N GLN A 106 -15.74 -6.50 -17.15
CA GLN A 106 -15.04 -7.76 -16.93
C GLN A 106 -13.55 -7.65 -17.27
N GLY A 107 -12.70 -8.01 -16.31
CA GLY A 107 -11.24 -7.95 -16.43
C GLY A 107 -10.63 -6.61 -15.99
N ASP A 108 -11.45 -5.58 -15.83
CA ASP A 108 -11.00 -4.28 -15.33
C ASP A 108 -10.63 -4.40 -13.86
N ALA A 109 -9.68 -3.56 -13.45
CA ALA A 109 -9.13 -3.63 -12.11
C ALA A 109 -8.70 -2.27 -11.58
N ILE A 110 -8.80 -2.12 -10.27
CA ILE A 110 -8.07 -1.12 -9.50
C ILE A 110 -7.17 -1.80 -8.47
N GLY A 111 -6.04 -1.18 -8.12
CA GLY A 111 -5.15 -1.74 -7.10
C GLY A 111 -4.28 -0.73 -6.36
N PHE A 112 -3.85 -1.14 -5.18
CA PHE A 112 -3.07 -0.38 -4.20
C PHE A 112 -1.86 -1.23 -3.80
N ARG A 113 -0.68 -0.63 -3.69
CA ARG A 113 0.54 -1.40 -3.40
C ARG A 113 0.91 -1.34 -1.92
N GLY A 114 1.52 -2.42 -1.43
CA GLY A 114 2.06 -2.50 -0.07
C GLY A 114 1.05 -2.22 1.04
N VAL A 115 -0.24 -2.53 0.81
CA VAL A 115 -1.31 -2.31 1.78
C VAL A 115 -1.06 -3.13 3.04
N ARG A 116 -1.10 -2.48 4.20
CA ARG A 116 -0.84 -3.10 5.51
C ARG A 116 -2.13 -3.52 6.20
N PHE A 117 -2.20 -4.77 6.61
CA PHE A 117 -3.38 -5.34 7.28
C PHE A 117 -3.33 -5.24 8.81
N GLY A 118 -2.23 -4.75 9.40
CA GLY A 118 -2.09 -4.58 10.84
C GLY A 118 -2.32 -5.90 11.60
N ALA A 119 -3.25 -5.90 12.56
CA ALA A 119 -3.64 -7.11 13.30
C ALA A 119 -4.37 -8.16 12.44
N GLY A 120 -4.84 -7.75 11.25
CA GLY A 120 -5.52 -8.59 10.28
C GLY A 120 -6.79 -7.93 9.74
N ALA A 121 -7.28 -8.42 8.60
CA ALA A 121 -8.62 -8.11 8.11
C ALA A 121 -9.37 -9.38 7.71
N ASP A 122 -10.66 -9.41 8.03
CA ASP A 122 -11.56 -10.52 7.73
C ASP A 122 -12.83 -10.06 7.00
N THR A 123 -12.95 -8.76 6.70
CA THR A 123 -14.11 -8.16 6.07
C THR A 123 -13.66 -7.12 5.05
N LEU A 124 -14.13 -7.28 3.82
CA LEU A 124 -14.04 -6.27 2.78
C LEU A 124 -15.37 -5.49 2.75
N THR A 125 -15.27 -4.16 2.73
CA THR A 125 -16.40 -3.26 2.42
C THR A 125 -16.01 -2.37 1.26
N VAL A 126 -16.90 -2.24 0.27
CA VAL A 126 -16.71 -1.40 -0.91
C VAL A 126 -17.90 -0.47 -1.08
N ARG A 127 -17.67 0.83 -1.21
CA ARG A 127 -18.69 1.79 -1.66
C ARG A 127 -18.68 1.85 -3.18
N LEU A 128 -19.80 1.49 -3.79
CA LEU A 128 -19.93 1.35 -5.24
C LEU A 128 -21.32 1.73 -5.73
N ALA A 129 -21.43 1.98 -7.04
CA ALA A 129 -22.70 2.12 -7.75
C ALA A 129 -22.77 1.12 -8.91
N SER A 130 -23.91 0.46 -9.08
CA SER A 130 -24.14 -0.52 -10.13
C SER A 130 -25.58 -0.51 -10.61
N GLY A 131 -25.76 -0.57 -11.93
CA GLY A 131 -27.06 -0.82 -12.56
C GLY A 131 -27.55 -2.28 -12.39
N GLY A 132 -26.70 -3.18 -11.93
CA GLY A 132 -26.96 -4.63 -11.86
C GLY A 132 -26.67 -5.34 -13.18
N CYS A 133 -26.09 -6.53 -13.10
CA CYS A 133 -25.75 -7.34 -14.28
C CYS A 133 -25.79 -8.86 -14.03
N GLY A 134 -26.66 -9.31 -13.13
CA GLY A 134 -26.84 -10.74 -12.80
C GLY A 134 -25.72 -11.25 -11.92
N ASP A 135 -24.78 -12.01 -12.50
CA ASP A 135 -23.72 -12.74 -11.79
C ASP A 135 -22.42 -11.93 -11.62
N CYS A 136 -22.56 -10.60 -11.56
CA CYS A 136 -21.44 -9.70 -11.45
C CYS A 136 -20.81 -9.71 -10.06
N ALA A 137 -19.48 -9.58 -10.01
CA ALA A 137 -18.74 -9.56 -8.77
C ALA A 137 -17.42 -8.78 -8.87
N LEU A 138 -16.96 -8.31 -7.71
CA LEU A 138 -15.59 -7.83 -7.51
C LEU A 138 -14.80 -8.90 -6.76
N ARG A 139 -13.71 -9.38 -7.36
CA ARG A 139 -12.76 -10.30 -6.71
C ARG A 139 -11.66 -9.49 -6.05
N LEU A 140 -11.53 -9.64 -4.74
CA LEU A 140 -10.37 -9.18 -3.99
C LEU A 140 -9.21 -10.14 -4.23
N ARG A 141 -8.12 -9.65 -4.81
CA ARG A 141 -6.90 -10.41 -5.06
C ARG A 141 -5.71 -9.79 -4.36
N LEU A 142 -4.80 -10.64 -3.92
CA LEU A 142 -3.56 -10.24 -3.25
C LEU A 142 -2.37 -10.39 -4.18
N ASP A 143 -1.38 -9.52 -3.99
CA ASP A 143 -0.03 -9.51 -4.59
C ASP A 143 0.01 -9.24 -6.11
N SER A 144 -0.99 -9.66 -6.88
CA SER A 144 -1.15 -9.26 -8.29
C SER A 144 -2.62 -9.30 -8.76
N PRO A 145 -2.97 -8.65 -9.88
CA PRO A 145 -4.31 -8.71 -10.47
C PRO A 145 -4.77 -10.12 -10.86
N ASP A 146 -3.85 -11.06 -11.04
CA ASP A 146 -4.13 -12.46 -11.33
C ASP A 146 -3.81 -13.39 -10.14
N GLY A 147 -3.40 -12.80 -9.01
CA GLY A 147 -2.99 -13.48 -7.79
C GLY A 147 -4.14 -14.17 -7.04
N PRO A 148 -3.87 -14.81 -5.90
CA PRO A 148 -4.89 -15.55 -5.16
C PRO A 148 -6.09 -14.69 -4.79
N VAL A 149 -7.29 -15.24 -4.96
CA VAL A 149 -8.54 -14.58 -4.55
C VAL A 149 -8.70 -14.72 -3.04
N ALA A 150 -8.71 -13.59 -2.32
CA ALA A 150 -8.96 -13.54 -0.88
C ALA A 150 -10.46 -13.46 -0.56
N ALA A 151 -11.27 -12.83 -1.41
CA ALA A 151 -12.72 -12.83 -1.30
C ALA A 151 -13.38 -12.51 -2.66
N THR A 152 -14.64 -12.90 -2.80
CA THR A 152 -15.50 -12.48 -3.91
C THR A 152 -16.68 -11.73 -3.34
N LEU A 153 -16.82 -10.45 -3.68
CA LEU A 153 -17.96 -9.61 -3.31
C LEU A 153 -19.00 -9.64 -4.45
N PRO A 154 -20.15 -10.30 -4.28
CA PRO A 154 -21.22 -10.26 -5.28
C PRO A 154 -21.75 -8.83 -5.42
N VAL A 155 -21.79 -8.31 -6.64
CA VAL A 155 -22.29 -6.97 -6.94
C VAL A 155 -23.76 -7.07 -7.30
N ARG A 156 -24.61 -6.69 -6.35
CA ARG A 156 -26.05 -6.52 -6.59
C ARG A 156 -26.30 -5.09 -7.08
N GLY A 157 -27.32 -4.91 -7.94
CA GLY A 157 -27.71 -3.58 -8.40
C GLY A 157 -28.04 -2.67 -7.22
N THR A 158 -27.50 -1.45 -7.23
CA THR A 158 -27.65 -0.49 -6.12
C THR A 158 -28.84 0.46 -6.30
N GLY A 159 -29.48 0.43 -7.47
CA GLY A 159 -30.57 1.33 -7.86
C GLY A 159 -30.22 2.26 -9.02
N GLY A 160 -29.01 2.15 -9.59
CA GLY A 160 -28.58 2.94 -10.74
C GLY A 160 -27.12 3.38 -10.65
N THR A 161 -26.63 4.06 -11.68
CA THR A 161 -25.24 4.54 -11.77
C THR A 161 -24.89 5.63 -10.77
N ASP A 162 -25.89 6.34 -10.23
CA ASP A 162 -25.70 7.41 -9.24
C ASP A 162 -26.19 7.01 -7.84
N SER A 163 -26.58 5.73 -7.64
CA SER A 163 -26.99 5.21 -6.35
C SER A 163 -25.83 4.49 -5.67
N TRP A 164 -25.07 5.24 -4.87
CA TRP A 164 -23.88 4.73 -4.18
C TRP A 164 -24.27 4.02 -2.88
N ARG A 165 -23.86 2.76 -2.73
CA ARG A 165 -24.11 1.94 -1.55
C ARG A 165 -22.85 1.18 -1.14
N GLU A 166 -22.78 0.83 0.13
CA GLU A 166 -21.77 -0.07 0.66
C GLU A 166 -22.24 -1.52 0.53
N LEU A 167 -21.38 -2.37 -0.04
CA LEU A 167 -21.54 -3.81 -0.02
C LEU A 167 -20.33 -4.41 0.71
N SER A 168 -20.59 -5.46 1.52
CA SER A 168 -19.57 -6.11 2.33
C SER A 168 -19.57 -7.62 2.13
N VAL A 169 -18.40 -8.24 2.31
CA VAL A 169 -18.24 -9.69 2.33
C VAL A 169 -17.18 -10.09 3.36
N ARG A 170 -17.42 -11.20 4.06
CA ARG A 170 -16.41 -11.84 4.92
C ARG A 170 -15.35 -12.53 4.07
N LEU A 171 -14.09 -12.34 4.42
CA LEU A 171 -12.98 -13.10 3.86
C LEU A 171 -12.99 -14.50 4.50
N PRO A 172 -12.81 -15.58 3.72
CA PRO A 172 -12.77 -16.94 4.27
C PRO A 172 -11.59 -17.19 5.22
N ARG A 173 -10.55 -16.34 5.14
CA ARG A 173 -9.37 -16.37 6.00
C ARG A 173 -8.95 -14.94 6.30
N THR A 174 -8.54 -14.68 7.54
CA THR A 174 -7.94 -13.41 7.93
C THR A 174 -6.66 -13.18 7.13
N VAL A 175 -6.56 -12.02 6.49
CA VAL A 175 -5.35 -11.55 5.79
C VAL A 175 -4.54 -10.71 6.74
N THR A 176 -3.23 -10.92 6.80
CA THR A 176 -2.29 -10.25 7.72
C THR A 176 -1.04 -9.82 6.97
N GLY A 177 -0.17 -9.04 7.60
CA GLY A 177 1.06 -8.55 6.96
C GLY A 177 0.79 -7.45 5.93
N SER A 178 1.61 -7.41 4.88
CA SER A 178 1.53 -6.42 3.81
C SER A 178 1.35 -7.11 2.47
N HIS A 179 0.40 -6.64 1.67
CA HIS A 179 0.12 -7.17 0.32
C HIS A 179 -0.24 -6.05 -0.64
N ASP A 180 0.05 -6.23 -1.92
CA ASP A 180 -0.68 -5.46 -2.92
C ASP A 180 -2.14 -5.95 -2.96
N VAL A 181 -3.09 -5.03 -3.08
CA VAL A 181 -4.53 -5.33 -3.05
C VAL A 181 -5.16 -4.89 -4.36
N TYR A 182 -5.92 -5.79 -4.98
CA TYR A 182 -6.63 -5.53 -6.23
C TYR A 182 -8.11 -5.86 -6.11
N LEU A 183 -8.98 -5.01 -6.65
CA LEU A 183 -10.36 -5.36 -6.97
C LEU A 183 -10.46 -5.59 -8.47
N VAL A 184 -10.83 -6.81 -8.87
CA VAL A 184 -10.99 -7.19 -10.28
C VAL A 184 -12.45 -7.50 -10.58
N ALA A 185 -13.02 -6.80 -11.56
CA ALA A 185 -14.41 -6.94 -11.96
C ALA A 185 -14.63 -8.17 -12.83
N THR A 186 -15.74 -8.88 -12.60
CA THR A 186 -16.10 -10.13 -13.29
C THR A 186 -17.60 -10.22 -13.51
N GLY A 187 -18.02 -11.06 -14.47
CA GLY A 187 -19.42 -11.43 -14.69
C GLY A 187 -20.20 -10.57 -15.69
N GLY A 188 -19.65 -9.45 -16.17
CA GLY A 188 -20.31 -8.66 -17.22
C GLY A 188 -19.52 -7.43 -17.68
N HIS A 189 -19.97 -6.79 -18.75
CA HIS A 189 -19.32 -5.60 -19.34
C HIS A 189 -19.47 -4.32 -18.52
N ARG A 190 -20.43 -4.26 -17.59
CA ARG A 190 -20.71 -3.11 -16.72
C ARG A 190 -21.01 -3.58 -15.31
N VAL A 191 -19.97 -3.77 -14.50
CA VAL A 191 -20.04 -4.34 -13.14
C VAL A 191 -20.38 -3.26 -12.13
N ALA A 192 -19.49 -2.31 -11.89
CA ALA A 192 -19.69 -1.23 -10.93
C ALA A 192 -18.70 -0.08 -11.15
N ALA A 193 -19.12 1.14 -10.81
CA ALA A 193 -18.18 2.21 -10.47
C ALA A 193 -17.82 2.08 -8.98
N VAL A 194 -16.55 2.26 -8.63
CA VAL A 194 -16.04 2.11 -7.26
C VAL A 194 -15.56 3.46 -6.75
N ASP A 195 -16.02 3.85 -5.57
CA ASP A 195 -15.57 5.06 -4.87
C ASP A 195 -14.43 4.71 -3.92
N TRP A 196 -14.65 3.81 -2.96
CA TRP A 196 -13.60 3.38 -2.05
C TRP A 196 -13.80 1.97 -1.52
N LEU A 197 -12.74 1.42 -0.92
CA LEU A 197 -12.78 0.19 -0.16
C LEU A 197 -12.10 0.33 1.21
N THR A 198 -12.49 -0.55 2.14
CA THR A 198 -11.81 -0.79 3.41
C THR A 198 -11.73 -2.29 3.67
N LEU A 199 -10.67 -2.70 4.37
CA LEU A 199 -10.40 -4.07 4.79
C LEU A 199 -10.16 -4.03 6.29
N ARG A 200 -11.12 -4.54 7.05
CA ARG A 200 -11.12 -4.47 8.52
C ARG A 200 -11.30 -5.84 9.11
N GLN A 201 -10.81 -6.02 10.33
CA GLN A 201 -11.27 -7.08 11.20
C GLN A 201 -12.64 -6.66 11.74
N ALA A 202 -13.68 -7.46 11.53
CA ALA A 202 -14.89 -7.24 12.29
C ALA A 202 -14.64 -7.64 13.74
N GLY A 203 -15.19 -6.86 14.67
CA GLY A 203 -15.20 -7.23 16.09
C GLY A 203 -15.95 -8.52 16.36
#